data_AF-A0ABD0P2B5-F1
#
_entry.id   AF-A0ABD0P2B5-F1
#
_cell.length_a   1.000
_cell.length_b   1.000
_cell.length_c   1.000
_cell.angle_alpha   90.00
_cell.angle_beta   90.00
_cell.angle_gamma   90.00
#
_symmetry.space_group_name_H-M   'P 1'
#
loop_
_entity.id
_entity.type
_entity.pdbx_description
1 polymer ?
#
loop_
_entity_poly.entity_id
_entity_poly.type
_entity_poly.pdbx_seq_one_letter_code
_entity_poly.pdbx_strand_id
1 'polypeptide(L)' 'NNKTNYNLVCETLQFLDCICGSTTGGLGLLGLYINERNVDLVIQTLETITEYCQ' A
#
# COMPACT_ATOMS: atom_id res chain seq x y z
N ASN A 1 10.17 -16.25 -25.20
CA ASN A 1 9.04 -16.38 -24.26
C ASN A 1 9.49 -15.91 -22.87
N ASN A 2 9.82 -14.62 -22.69
CA ASN A 2 10.20 -14.05 -21.39
C ASN A 2 9.01 -13.32 -20.79
N LYS A 3 7.95 -14.06 -20.44
CA LYS A 3 6.88 -13.51 -19.59
C LYS A 3 7.41 -13.46 -18.17
N THR A 4 8.09 -12.37 -17.81
CA THR A 4 8.31 -12.05 -16.41
C THR A 4 6.94 -11.81 -15.79
N ASN A 5 6.54 -12.65 -14.83
CA ASN A 5 5.29 -12.45 -14.11
C ASN A 5 5.50 -11.28 -13.15
N TYR A 6 5.03 -10.10 -13.54
CA TYR A 6 4.93 -8.96 -12.65
C TYR A 6 3.74 -9.16 -11.73
N ASN A 7 4.00 -9.53 -10.48
CA ASN A 7 2.95 -9.63 -9.48
C ASN A 7 2.58 -8.22 -9.02
N LEU A 8 1.74 -7.55 -9.81
CA LEU A 8 1.33 -6.17 -9.57
C LEU A 8 0.71 -6.01 -8.18
N VAL A 9 -0.04 -7.02 -7.72
CA VAL A 9 -0.63 -7.04 -6.37
C VAL A 9 0.45 -6.98 -5.29
N CYS A 10 1.55 -7.72 -5.45
CA CYS A 10 2.67 -7.70 -4.51
C CYS A 10 3.40 -6.36 -4.50
N GLU A 11 3.52 -5.70 -5.65
CA GLU A 11 4.13 -4.37 -5.75
C GLU A 11 3.24 -3.30 -5.11
N THR A 12 1.92 -3.37 -5.31
CA THR A 12 0.94 -2.47 -4.68
C THR A 12 0.91 -2.66 -3.16
N LEU A 13 1.03 -3.90 -2.67
CA LEU A 13 1.15 -4.18 -1.24
C LEU A 13 2.44 -3.64 -0.64
N GLN A 14 3.58 -3.79 -1.34
CA GLN A 14 4.86 -3.22 -0.90
C GLN A 14 4.82 -1.69 -0.89
N PHE A 15 4.12 -1.06 -1.83
CA PHE A 15 3.89 0.38 -1.83
C PHE A 15 3.10 0.84 -0.59
N LEU A 16 2.01 0.13 -0.26
CA LEU A 16 1.23 0.39 0.95
C LEU A 16 2.06 0.22 2.22
N ASP A 17 2.86 -0.85 2.29
CA ASP A 17 3.74 -1.16 3.41
C ASP A 17 4.83 -0.08 3.63
N CYS A 18 5.38 0.44 2.52
CA CYS A 18 6.34 1.55 2.54
C CYS A 18 5.72 2.83 3.10
N ILE A 19 4.47 3.15 2.71
CA ILE A 19 3.74 4.31 3.23
C ILE A 19 3.44 4.13 4.72
N CYS A 20 3.04 2.94 5.15
CA CYS A 20 2.63 2.66 6.53
C CYS A 20 3.80 2.47 7.51
N GLY A 21 5.05 2.58 7.05
CA GLY A 21 6.23 2.45 7.91
C GLY A 21 6.50 1.01 8.38
N SER A 22 6.29 0.05 7.47
CA SER A 22 6.64 -1.38 7.38
C SER A 22 7.02 -2.22 8.62
N THR A 23 7.69 -1.70 9.65
CA THR A 23 8.02 -2.48 10.86
C THR A 23 8.05 -1.69 12.17
N THR A 24 7.89 -0.36 12.16
CA THR A 24 7.86 0.44 13.40
C THR A 24 6.44 0.85 13.81
N GLY A 25 5.47 0.74 12.89
CA GLY A 25 4.12 1.27 13.05
C GLY A 25 3.16 0.39 13.85
N GLY A 26 3.22 0.45 15.19
CA GLY A 26 2.00 0.19 15.97
C GLY A 26 0.90 1.19 15.57
N LEU A 27 -0.39 0.85 15.73
CA LEU A 27 -1.53 1.72 15.37
C LEU A 27 -1.38 3.17 15.86
N GLY A 28 -0.67 3.40 16.97
CA GLY A 28 -0.35 4.73 17.51
C GLY A 28 0.63 5.58 16.70
N LEU A 29 1.37 5.02 15.74
CA LEU A 29 2.34 5.72 14.89
C LEU A 29 1.85 5.89 13.44
N LEU A 30 0.73 5.27 13.07
CA LEU A 30 0.11 5.49 11.74
C LEU A 30 -0.18 6.97 11.48
N GLY A 31 -0.56 7.73 12.51
CA GLY A 31 -0.77 9.18 12.40
C GLY A 31 0.51 10.00 12.13
N LEU A 32 1.70 9.41 12.26
CA LEU A 32 2.96 10.06 11.86
C LEU A 32 3.27 9.82 10.38
N TYR A 33 2.83 8.68 9.83
CA TYR A 33 3.09 8.29 8.46
C TYR A 33 1.97 8.71 7.51
N ILE A 34 0.73 8.70 7.98
CA ILE A 34 -0.46 9.11 7.23
C ILE A 34 -0.90 10.48 7.72
N ASN A 35 -1.07 11.41 6.78
CA ASN A 35 -1.53 12.76 7.01
C ASN A 35 -2.41 13.22 5.85
N GLU A 36 -2.94 14.44 5.93
CA GLU A 36 -3.86 15.01 4.94
C GLU A 36 -3.31 15.06 3.51
N ARG A 37 -1.98 14.95 3.32
CA ARG A 37 -1.36 14.99 1.98
C ARG A 37 -1.23 13.62 1.32
N ASN A 38 -1.32 12.52 2.08
CA ASN A 38 -1.10 11.18 1.56
C ASN A 38 -2.23 10.19 1.90
N VAL A 39 -3.20 10.60 2.72
CA VAL A 39 -4.37 9.78 3.05
C VAL A 39 -5.14 9.36 1.79
N ASP A 40 -5.28 10.24 0.81
CA ASP A 40 -5.94 9.93 -0.46
C ASP A 40 -5.20 8.85 -1.26
N LEU A 41 -3.86 8.85 -1.23
CA LEU A 41 -3.04 7.82 -1.89
C LEU A 41 -3.19 6.46 -1.21
N VAL A 42 -3.27 6.43 0.12
CA VAL A 42 -3.53 5.20 0.89
C VAL A 42 -4.91 4.66 0.55
N ILE A 43 -5.93 5.51 0.49
CA ILE A 43 -7.29 5.13 0.11
C ILE A 43 -7.31 4.52 -1.30
N GLN A 44 -6.73 5.20 -2.28
CA GLN A 44 -6.67 4.72 -3.66
C GLN A 44 -5.95 3.36 -3.77
N THR A 45 -4.89 3.17 -2.99
CA THR A 45 -4.14 1.91 -2.95
C THR A 45 -5.01 0.77 -2.40
N LEU A 46 -5.79 1.02 -1.35
CA LEU A 46 -6.70 0.05 -0.76
C LEU A 46 -7.87 -0.31 -1.69
N GLU A 47 -8.45 0.69 -2.38
CA GLU A 47 -9.49 0.47 -3.40
C GLU A 47 -8.96 -0.42 -4.52
N THR A 48 -7.77 -0.12 -5.04
CA THR A 48 -7.11 -0.91 -6.09
C THR A 48 -6.88 -2.36 -5.64
N ILE A 49 -6.37 -2.58 -4.42
CA ILE A 49 -6.18 -3.93 -3.88
C ILE A 49 -7.52 -4.66 -3.72
N THR A 50 -8.57 -3.95 -3.30
CA THR A 50 -9.91 -4.52 -3.13
C THR A 50 -10.48 -4.98 -4.48
N GLU A 51 -10.32 -4.17 -5.53
CA GLU A 51 -10.73 -4.53 -6.90
C GLU A 51 -9.97 -5.75 -7.42
N TYR A 52 -8.70 -5.94 -7.05
CA TYR A 52 -7.95 -7.15 -7.42
C TYR A 52 -8.44 -8.43 -6.72
N CYS A 53 -9.18 -8.31 -5.62
CA CYS A 53 -9.66 -9.45 -4.82
C CYS A 53 -11.16 -9.75 -4.98
N GLN A 54 -11.90 -8.95 -5.76
CA GLN A 54 -13.32 -9.19 -6.11
C GLN A 54 -13.45 -10.13 -7.31
#